data_AF-A0A938MNL3-F1
#
_entry.id   AF-A0A938MNL3-F1
#
_cell.length_a   1.000
_cell.length_b   1.000
_cell.length_c   1.000
_cell.angle_alpha   90.00
_cell.angle_beta   90.00
_cell.angle_gamma   90.00
#
_symmetry.space_group_name_H-M   'P 1'
#
loop_
_entity.id
_entity.type
_entity.pdbx_description
1 polymer ?
#
loop_
_entity_poly.entity_id
_entity_poly.type
_entity_poly.pdbx_seq_one_letter_code
_entity_poly.pdbx_strand_id
1 'polypeptide(L)'
;MSEIAYFDACCYLGRSVHMPDGQPETAEEILAAMDHFGIHEALVVDALSREANPMAGNQRIIERTKAHPRLHPAWSALMPQSRELPPPRRLVEQMREQGVGALFLFYGQFDIRLEDWGIDSLLEVLEAHGVPVFLCPHNWRERGKTDATDWTNVVRICRKFPRLPVVVTENRIYKSQRAVYAAMAACSNLRLDLSALWLHRRIEFICREFGAERLVWGSQLPERNPGVPLMQLNYSEVAPEELALLAGGNMRRLLSWNPAVKFVAENVPSPDGARSHTCTSVRSLIFPPPLDPLHRAARERRPLANELFYDCHGHIGWCSPHHVVQDTLGDIVREMDRFGVRVCCVFGLEGVFSDETYTNDEVAA
;
A
#
# COMPACT_ATOMS: atom_id res chain seq x y z
N MET A 1 5.56 -1.72 -24.43
CA MET A 1 4.98 -2.00 -23.10
C MET A 1 3.88 -1.01 -22.86
N SER A 2 2.74 -1.42 -22.31
CA SER A 2 1.70 -0.49 -21.86
C SER A 2 2.27 0.47 -20.81
N GLU A 3 1.82 1.72 -20.84
CA GLU A 3 2.19 2.73 -19.85
C GLU A 3 1.53 2.37 -18.51
N ILE A 4 2.35 2.13 -17.48
CA ILE A 4 1.87 1.76 -16.14
C ILE A 4 1.65 3.04 -15.33
N ALA A 5 0.44 3.20 -14.81
CA ALA A 5 0.04 4.37 -14.04
C ALA A 5 -0.10 4.05 -12.55
N TYR A 6 0.88 4.50 -11.76
CA TYR A 6 0.93 4.26 -10.32
C TYR A 6 -0.08 5.11 -9.54
N PHE A 7 -0.78 4.49 -8.61
CA PHE A 7 -1.66 5.12 -7.65
C PHE A 7 -1.22 4.69 -6.25
N ASP A 8 -0.73 5.62 -5.45
CA ASP A 8 -0.35 5.37 -4.05
C ASP A 8 -1.59 5.25 -3.16
N ALA A 9 -1.82 4.07 -2.60
CA ALA A 9 -2.96 3.80 -1.73
C ALA A 9 -2.89 4.50 -0.37
N CYS A 10 -1.71 4.94 0.09
CA CYS A 10 -1.55 5.53 1.41
C CYS A 10 -0.41 6.55 1.42
N CYS A 11 -0.77 7.82 1.44
CA CYS A 11 0.12 8.96 1.63
C CYS A 11 -0.43 9.85 2.76
N TYR A 12 0.45 10.46 3.53
CA TYR A 12 0.09 11.40 4.59
C TYR A 12 0.47 12.82 4.20
N LEU A 13 -0.38 13.80 4.53
CA LEU A 13 -0.15 15.20 4.20
C LEU A 13 -0.12 16.08 5.46
N GLY A 14 0.93 16.90 5.57
CA GLY A 14 1.18 17.79 6.68
C GLY A 14 2.12 17.25 7.74
N ARG A 15 2.46 18.14 8.67
CA ARG A 15 3.36 17.85 9.79
C ARG A 15 2.84 16.71 10.66
N SER A 16 3.71 15.75 10.90
CA SER A 16 3.56 14.69 11.89
C SER A 16 4.46 14.97 13.09
N VAL A 17 4.03 14.54 14.27
CA VAL A 17 4.81 14.60 15.53
C VAL A 17 6.18 13.90 15.46
N HIS A 18 6.35 13.01 14.49
CA HIS A 18 7.50 12.13 14.38
C HIS A 18 8.29 12.31 13.09
N MET A 19 7.93 13.34 12.33
CA MET A 19 8.53 13.70 11.07
C MET A 19 9.95 14.25 11.27
N PRO A 20 10.97 13.60 10.68
CA PRO A 20 12.31 14.18 10.61
C PRO A 20 12.33 15.46 9.77
N ASP A 21 13.32 16.32 10.02
CA ASP A 21 13.55 17.51 9.21
C ASP A 21 13.78 17.15 7.73
N GLY A 22 13.25 17.97 6.83
CA GLY A 22 13.41 17.82 5.39
C GLY A 22 12.47 16.80 4.73
N GLN A 23 11.55 16.19 5.48
CA GLN A 23 10.47 15.40 4.88
C GLN A 23 9.41 16.29 4.22
N PRO A 24 8.77 15.84 3.13
CA PRO A 24 7.67 16.56 2.49
C PRO A 24 6.50 16.84 3.45
N GLU A 25 6.08 18.09 3.57
CA GLU A 25 4.97 18.51 4.45
C GLU A 25 3.79 19.10 3.68
N THR A 26 4.08 19.79 2.59
CA THR A 26 3.10 20.49 1.74
C THR A 26 2.65 19.63 0.56
N ALA A 27 1.55 20.03 -0.09
CA ALA A 27 1.03 19.30 -1.24
C ALA A 27 2.05 19.33 -2.40
N GLU A 28 2.73 20.46 -2.58
CA GLU A 28 3.77 20.68 -3.58
C GLU A 28 5.01 19.80 -3.32
N GLU A 29 5.46 19.70 -2.07
CA GLU A 29 6.61 18.84 -1.73
C GLU A 29 6.27 17.36 -1.89
N ILE A 30 5.06 16.94 -1.51
CA ILE A 30 4.58 15.57 -1.75
C ILE A 30 4.51 15.28 -3.25
N LEU A 31 3.99 16.21 -4.05
CA LEU A 31 3.96 16.07 -5.51
C LEU A 31 5.38 16.03 -6.11
N ALA A 32 6.32 16.82 -5.61
CA ALA A 32 7.71 16.78 -6.03
C ALA A 32 8.36 15.42 -5.70
N ALA A 33 8.07 14.85 -4.53
CA ALA A 33 8.49 13.49 -4.18
C ALA A 33 7.83 12.45 -5.10
N MET A 34 6.51 12.54 -5.35
CA MET A 34 5.81 11.68 -6.30
C MET A 34 6.42 11.76 -7.70
N ASP A 35 6.77 12.96 -8.16
CA ASP A 35 7.41 13.21 -9.45
C ASP A 35 8.80 12.58 -9.57
N HIS A 36 9.58 12.63 -8.49
CA HIS A 36 10.85 11.92 -8.39
C HIS A 36 10.63 10.41 -8.62
N PHE A 37 9.61 9.81 -8.02
CA PHE A 37 9.36 8.37 -8.15
C PHE A 37 8.52 7.95 -9.37
N GLY A 38 7.96 8.91 -10.13
CA GLY A 38 7.03 8.61 -11.24
C GLY A 38 5.63 8.15 -10.77
N ILE A 39 5.20 8.59 -9.59
CA ILE A 39 3.89 8.27 -9.02
C ILE A 39 2.84 9.24 -9.58
N HIS A 40 1.78 8.71 -10.18
CA HIS A 40 0.83 9.55 -10.91
C HIS A 40 -0.17 10.20 -9.96
N GLU A 41 -0.69 9.42 -9.01
CA GLU A 41 -1.77 9.84 -8.13
C GLU A 41 -1.57 9.22 -6.74
N ALA A 42 -2.17 9.83 -5.71
CA ALA A 42 -2.10 9.31 -4.34
C ALA A 42 -3.42 9.54 -3.59
N LEU A 43 -3.81 8.58 -2.76
CA LEU A 43 -4.83 8.75 -1.73
C LEU A 43 -4.15 9.35 -0.50
N VAL A 44 -4.58 10.55 -0.11
CA VAL A 44 -3.95 11.33 0.95
C VAL A 44 -4.84 11.47 2.18
N VAL A 45 -4.28 11.21 3.35
CA VAL A 45 -4.90 11.47 4.65
C VAL A 45 -4.12 12.58 5.34
N ASP A 46 -4.82 13.54 5.95
CA ASP A 46 -4.13 14.57 6.71
C ASP A 46 -3.48 13.99 7.99
N ALA A 47 -2.21 14.31 8.24
CA ALA A 47 -1.47 13.82 9.41
C ALA A 47 -2.17 14.16 10.74
N LEU A 48 -2.87 15.30 10.83
CA LEU A 48 -3.67 15.67 12.01
C LEU A 48 -4.85 14.71 12.22
N SER A 49 -5.48 14.28 11.12
CA SER A 49 -6.59 13.32 11.14
C SER A 49 -6.14 12.00 11.74
N ARG A 50 -4.95 11.55 11.33
CA ARG A 50 -4.34 10.32 11.83
C ARG A 50 -3.92 10.41 13.29
N GLU A 51 -3.34 11.52 13.73
CA GLU A 51 -2.57 11.54 14.99
C GLU A 51 -3.32 12.10 16.19
N ALA A 52 -4.25 13.03 15.98
CA ALA A 52 -4.83 13.78 17.09
C ALA A 52 -6.29 14.18 16.90
N ASN A 53 -6.72 14.61 15.71
CA ASN A 53 -8.06 15.15 15.50
C ASN A 53 -8.61 14.80 14.10
N PRO A 54 -9.33 13.67 13.99
CA PRO A 54 -10.03 13.25 12.78
C PRO A 54 -10.86 14.34 12.11
N MET A 55 -11.70 15.06 12.87
CA MET A 55 -12.58 16.10 12.33
C MET A 55 -11.80 17.26 11.70
N ALA A 56 -10.82 17.80 12.42
CA ALA A 56 -10.02 18.92 11.92
C ALA A 56 -9.15 18.50 10.72
N GLY A 57 -8.57 17.31 10.76
CA GLY A 57 -7.79 16.77 9.66
C GLY A 57 -8.63 16.48 8.41
N ASN A 58 -9.85 15.95 8.58
CA ASN A 58 -10.79 15.71 7.48
C ASN A 58 -11.23 17.02 6.80
N GLN A 59 -11.44 18.09 7.55
CA GLN A 59 -11.72 19.40 6.95
C GLN A 59 -10.48 19.95 6.22
N ARG A 60 -9.31 19.80 6.83
CA ARG A 60 -8.05 20.35 6.31
C ARG A 60 -7.59 19.67 5.03
N ILE A 61 -7.79 18.35 4.88
CA ILE A 61 -7.36 17.63 3.68
C ILE A 61 -8.04 18.15 2.42
N ILE A 62 -9.33 18.52 2.51
CA ILE A 62 -10.13 19.00 1.38
C ILE A 62 -9.55 20.30 0.82
N GLU A 63 -9.21 21.24 1.69
CA GLU A 63 -8.59 22.50 1.26
C GLU A 63 -7.20 22.27 0.66
N ARG A 64 -6.42 21.35 1.25
CA ARG A 64 -5.06 21.04 0.80
C ARG A 64 -4.99 20.28 -0.51
N THR A 65 -6.02 19.55 -0.90
CA THR A 65 -6.05 18.80 -2.17
C THR A 65 -6.79 19.54 -3.29
N LYS A 66 -7.53 20.60 -2.97
CA LYS A 66 -8.42 21.31 -3.91
C LYS A 66 -7.76 21.75 -5.22
N ALA A 67 -6.51 22.22 -5.16
CA ALA A 67 -5.76 22.68 -6.33
C ALA A 67 -4.89 21.58 -6.98
N HIS A 68 -4.90 20.36 -6.42
CA HIS A 68 -3.95 19.29 -6.75
C HIS A 68 -4.71 18.02 -7.16
N PRO A 69 -5.14 17.89 -8.44
CA PRO A 69 -6.00 16.80 -8.90
C PRO A 69 -5.37 15.39 -8.80
N ARG A 70 -4.05 15.31 -8.58
CA ARG A 70 -3.32 14.06 -8.35
C ARG A 70 -3.41 13.57 -6.90
N LEU A 71 -3.89 14.40 -5.98
CA LEU A 71 -4.03 14.09 -4.56
C LEU A 71 -5.52 13.90 -4.24
N HIS A 72 -5.91 12.66 -4.00
CA HIS A 72 -7.30 12.29 -3.71
C HIS A 72 -7.51 12.27 -2.20
N PRO A 73 -8.44 13.06 -1.65
CA PRO A 73 -8.62 13.11 -0.20
C PRO A 73 -9.23 11.80 0.33
N ALA A 74 -8.71 11.33 1.45
CA ALA A 74 -9.32 10.34 2.30
C ALA A 74 -9.56 10.93 3.70
N TRP A 75 -10.57 10.39 4.37
CA TRP A 75 -10.94 10.79 5.72
C TRP A 75 -10.62 9.70 6.73
N SER A 76 -10.48 10.08 7.99
CA SER A 76 -10.53 9.13 9.09
C SER A 76 -11.89 9.17 9.79
N ALA A 77 -12.25 8.05 10.44
CA ALA A 77 -13.44 7.98 11.26
C ALA A 77 -13.13 7.46 12.67
N LEU A 78 -14.12 7.67 13.54
CA LEU A 78 -14.15 7.25 14.93
C LEU A 78 -15.40 6.39 15.16
N MET A 79 -15.51 5.82 16.36
CA MET A 79 -16.73 5.15 16.81
C MET A 79 -17.92 6.13 16.80
N PRO A 80 -19.03 5.86 16.07
CA PRO A 80 -20.16 6.80 15.95
C PRO A 80 -20.79 7.25 17.28
N GLN A 81 -20.62 6.44 18.32
CA GLN A 81 -21.13 6.64 19.67
C GLN A 81 -20.54 7.89 20.33
N SER A 82 -19.31 8.30 19.96
CA SER A 82 -18.70 9.52 20.52
C SER A 82 -19.32 10.81 19.96
N ARG A 83 -20.02 10.73 18.80
CA ARG A 83 -20.68 11.85 18.11
C ARG A 83 -19.75 13.00 17.74
N GLU A 84 -18.44 12.75 17.69
CA GLU A 84 -17.43 13.72 17.25
C GLU A 84 -17.48 13.96 15.73
N LEU A 85 -17.93 12.96 14.98
CA LEU A 85 -18.18 13.03 13.55
C LEU A 85 -19.68 12.90 13.25
N PRO A 86 -20.15 13.36 12.08
CA PRO A 86 -21.54 13.20 11.66
C PRO A 86 -22.00 11.73 11.70
N PRO A 87 -23.31 11.48 11.88
CA PRO A 87 -23.86 10.13 11.80
C PRO A 87 -23.46 9.44 10.48
N PRO A 88 -23.24 8.10 10.46
CA PRO A 88 -22.66 7.40 9.31
C PRO A 88 -23.27 7.73 7.94
N ARG A 89 -24.60 7.85 7.84
CA ARG A 89 -25.28 8.21 6.58
C ARG A 89 -24.89 9.61 6.10
N ARG A 90 -24.89 10.60 6.99
CA ARG A 90 -24.47 11.97 6.68
C ARG A 90 -22.98 12.06 6.37
N LEU A 91 -22.15 11.27 7.07
CA LEU A 91 -20.73 11.19 6.77
C LEU A 91 -20.49 10.72 5.32
N VAL A 92 -21.15 9.64 4.88
CA VAL A 92 -21.01 9.12 3.50
C VAL A 92 -21.56 10.10 2.45
N GLU A 93 -22.66 10.79 2.73
CA GLU A 93 -23.18 11.84 1.85
C GLU A 93 -22.15 12.97 1.66
N GLN A 94 -21.56 13.47 2.74
CA GLN A 94 -20.52 14.50 2.68
C GLN A 94 -19.26 14.02 1.95
N MET A 95 -18.86 12.75 2.15
CA MET A 95 -17.75 12.15 1.40
C MET A 95 -18.02 12.17 -0.11
N ARG A 96 -19.25 11.86 -0.54
CA ARG A 96 -19.64 11.93 -1.96
C ARG A 96 -19.57 13.36 -2.50
N GLU A 97 -20.14 14.31 -1.76
CA GLU A 97 -20.15 15.73 -2.14
C GLU A 97 -18.73 16.31 -2.30
N GLN A 98 -17.80 15.87 -1.46
CA GLN A 98 -16.45 16.41 -1.39
C GLN A 98 -15.39 15.56 -2.13
N GLY A 99 -15.81 14.52 -2.86
CA GLY A 99 -14.88 13.69 -3.62
C GLY A 99 -13.91 12.87 -2.75
N VAL A 100 -14.31 12.54 -1.51
CA VAL A 100 -13.50 11.71 -0.61
C VAL A 100 -13.50 10.27 -1.11
N GLY A 101 -12.31 9.70 -1.27
CA GLY A 101 -12.12 8.41 -1.89
C GLY A 101 -12.24 7.20 -0.95
N ALA A 102 -11.90 7.33 0.33
CA ALA A 102 -11.95 6.22 1.27
C ALA A 102 -12.03 6.70 2.72
N LEU A 103 -12.27 5.75 3.62
CA LEU A 103 -12.28 5.98 5.07
C LEU A 103 -11.18 5.17 5.76
N PHE A 104 -10.40 5.80 6.63
CA PHE A 104 -9.34 5.18 7.43
C PHE A 104 -9.80 5.04 8.88
N LEU A 105 -9.63 3.86 9.45
CA LEU A 105 -9.85 3.58 10.86
C LEU A 105 -8.49 3.33 11.52
N PHE A 106 -7.93 4.38 12.12
CA PHE A 106 -6.70 4.30 12.93
C PHE A 106 -7.02 3.70 14.31
N TYR A 107 -7.39 2.43 14.31
CA TYR A 107 -8.01 1.79 15.46
C TYR A 107 -7.04 1.59 16.62
N GLY A 108 -5.75 1.39 16.36
CA GLY A 108 -4.74 1.38 17.41
C GLY A 108 -4.45 2.77 17.99
N GLN A 109 -4.62 3.82 17.20
CA GLN A 109 -4.37 5.20 17.62
C GLN A 109 -5.51 5.76 18.49
N PHE A 110 -6.76 5.53 18.08
CA PHE A 110 -7.94 6.12 18.71
C PHE A 110 -8.78 5.12 19.51
N ASP A 111 -8.23 3.95 19.84
CA ASP A 111 -8.93 2.87 20.56
C ASP A 111 -10.30 2.53 19.93
N ILE A 112 -10.33 2.44 18.60
CA ILE A 112 -11.55 2.10 17.87
C ILE A 112 -11.78 0.61 18.02
N ARG A 113 -12.90 0.25 18.63
CA ARG A 113 -13.27 -1.14 18.88
C ARG A 113 -13.82 -1.76 17.62
N LEU A 114 -13.06 -2.73 17.07
CA LEU A 114 -13.41 -3.46 15.86
C LEU A 114 -14.47 -4.55 16.11
N GLU A 115 -14.96 -4.69 17.34
CA GLU A 115 -16.09 -5.53 17.69
C GLU A 115 -17.43 -4.97 17.18
N ASP A 116 -18.47 -5.80 17.24
CA ASP A 116 -19.78 -5.49 16.68
C ASP A 116 -20.47 -4.27 17.33
N TRP A 117 -20.35 -4.15 18.64
CA TRP A 117 -20.89 -3.04 19.41
C TRP A 117 -20.16 -1.71 19.17
N GLY A 118 -18.92 -1.77 18.69
CA GLY A 118 -18.07 -0.59 18.43
C GLY A 118 -18.35 0.02 17.07
N ILE A 119 -18.08 -0.73 16.00
CA ILE A 119 -17.96 -0.14 14.65
C ILE A 119 -19.03 -0.59 13.64
N ASP A 120 -19.81 -1.64 13.92
CA ASP A 120 -20.68 -2.23 12.89
C ASP A 120 -21.74 -1.27 12.35
N SER A 121 -22.25 -0.35 13.18
CA SER A 121 -23.21 0.68 12.73
C SER A 121 -22.62 1.66 11.69
N LEU A 122 -21.30 1.86 11.71
CA LEU A 122 -20.60 2.58 10.65
C LEU A 122 -20.41 1.67 9.43
N LEU A 123 -19.89 0.46 9.65
CA LEU A 123 -19.54 -0.46 8.56
C LEU A 123 -20.74 -0.90 7.71
N GLU A 124 -21.91 -1.04 8.31
CA GLU A 124 -23.16 -1.34 7.58
C GLU A 124 -23.48 -0.25 6.55
N VAL A 125 -23.28 1.02 6.90
CA VAL A 125 -23.50 2.15 6.00
C VAL A 125 -22.41 2.23 4.92
N LEU A 126 -21.15 1.94 5.28
CA LEU A 126 -20.06 1.88 4.31
C LEU A 126 -20.28 0.76 3.29
N GLU A 127 -20.69 -0.42 3.72
CA GLU A 127 -21.00 -1.55 2.83
C GLU A 127 -22.13 -1.20 1.87
N ALA A 128 -23.21 -0.58 2.37
CA ALA A 128 -24.37 -0.21 1.56
C ALA A 128 -24.01 0.75 0.40
N HIS A 129 -22.92 1.52 0.53
CA HIS A 129 -22.46 2.47 -0.48
C HIS A 129 -21.17 2.03 -1.19
N GLY A 130 -20.60 0.89 -0.81
CA GLY A 130 -19.33 0.39 -1.35
C GLY A 130 -18.11 1.24 -0.98
N VAL A 131 -18.13 1.96 0.16
CA VAL A 131 -17.02 2.81 0.58
C VAL A 131 -15.83 1.94 1.02
N PRO A 132 -14.64 2.08 0.41
CA PRO A 132 -13.44 1.38 0.87
C PRO A 132 -13.05 1.82 2.28
N VAL A 133 -12.75 0.84 3.14
CA VAL A 133 -12.26 1.07 4.50
C VAL A 133 -10.83 0.55 4.66
N PHE A 134 -9.96 1.40 5.19
CA PHE A 134 -8.60 1.05 5.58
C PHE A 134 -8.55 0.81 7.08
N LEU A 135 -8.11 -0.39 7.49
CA LEU A 135 -7.94 -0.75 8.90
C LEU A 135 -6.45 -0.61 9.28
N CYS A 136 -6.17 0.33 10.19
CA CYS A 136 -4.81 0.73 10.54
C CYS A 136 -4.52 0.44 12.03
N PRO A 137 -3.71 -0.59 12.35
CA PRO A 137 -3.46 -1.03 13.72
C PRO A 137 -2.51 -0.15 14.54
N HIS A 138 -1.74 0.74 13.92
CA HIS A 138 -0.68 1.44 14.67
C HIS A 138 -1.24 2.56 15.50
N ASN A 139 -0.68 2.64 16.71
CA ASN A 139 -0.60 3.85 17.47
C ASN A 139 0.73 4.53 17.12
N TRP A 140 0.71 5.79 16.69
CA TRP A 140 1.94 6.49 16.30
C TRP A 140 2.91 6.64 17.47
N ARG A 141 2.40 6.62 18.71
CA ARG A 141 3.21 6.69 19.94
C ARG A 141 4.01 5.40 20.19
N GLU A 142 3.57 4.27 19.66
CA GLU A 142 4.23 2.97 19.80
C GLU A 142 5.08 2.66 18.57
N ARG A 143 6.26 3.29 18.51
CA ARG A 143 7.18 3.11 17.37
C ARG A 143 7.68 1.67 17.26
N GLY A 144 7.82 1.20 16.02
CA GLY A 144 8.48 -0.07 15.71
C GLY A 144 7.63 -1.32 15.96
N LYS A 145 6.36 -1.16 16.35
CA LYS A 145 5.43 -2.29 16.44
C LYS A 145 5.25 -2.93 15.05
N THR A 146 5.20 -4.25 15.03
CA THR A 146 5.00 -5.09 13.85
C THR A 146 3.99 -6.18 14.20
N ASP A 147 3.33 -6.73 13.19
CA ASP A 147 2.26 -7.72 13.35
C ASP A 147 1.13 -7.26 14.29
N ALA A 148 0.74 -5.99 14.18
CA ALA A 148 -0.24 -5.33 15.03
C ALA A 148 -1.69 -5.52 14.56
N THR A 149 -1.92 -6.07 13.35
CA THR A 149 -3.27 -6.32 12.86
C THR A 149 -4.04 -7.32 13.73
N ASP A 150 -5.26 -6.96 14.11
CA ASP A 150 -6.21 -7.85 14.77
C ASP A 150 -6.91 -8.72 13.73
N TRP A 151 -6.24 -9.79 13.31
CA TRP A 151 -6.76 -10.70 12.29
C TRP A 151 -8.10 -11.33 12.66
N THR A 152 -8.37 -11.53 13.94
CA THR A 152 -9.64 -12.08 14.42
C THR A 152 -10.79 -11.14 14.06
N ASN A 153 -10.68 -9.86 14.43
CA ASN A 153 -11.73 -8.88 14.11
C ASN A 153 -11.74 -8.46 12.64
N VAL A 154 -10.60 -8.44 11.94
CA VAL A 154 -10.56 -8.22 10.48
C VAL A 154 -11.37 -9.30 9.75
N VAL A 155 -11.16 -10.59 10.09
CA VAL A 155 -11.92 -11.70 9.49
C VAL A 155 -13.39 -11.64 9.88
N ARG A 156 -13.71 -11.30 11.13
CA ARG A 156 -15.10 -11.07 11.57
C ARG A 156 -15.79 -10.02 10.71
N ILE A 157 -15.16 -8.84 10.55
CA ILE A 157 -15.68 -7.73 9.75
C ILE A 157 -15.92 -8.19 8.31
N CYS A 158 -14.92 -8.81 7.67
CA CYS A 158 -15.04 -9.22 6.27
C CYS A 158 -16.14 -10.25 6.06
N ARG A 159 -16.32 -11.20 6.99
CA ARG A 159 -17.40 -12.20 6.92
C ARG A 159 -18.78 -11.61 7.15
N LYS A 160 -18.91 -10.65 8.07
CA LYS A 160 -20.19 -9.99 8.36
C LYS A 160 -20.59 -9.03 7.25
N PHE A 161 -19.63 -8.34 6.65
CA PHE A 161 -19.82 -7.36 5.58
C PHE A 161 -19.09 -7.81 4.29
N PRO A 162 -19.55 -8.88 3.61
CA PRO A 162 -18.84 -9.48 2.49
C PRO A 162 -18.75 -8.58 1.25
N ARG A 163 -19.55 -7.51 1.15
CA ARG A 163 -19.46 -6.53 0.05
C ARG A 163 -18.63 -5.31 0.40
N LEU A 164 -18.22 -5.14 1.67
CA LEU A 164 -17.41 -4.01 2.10
C LEU A 164 -15.99 -4.17 1.54
N PRO A 165 -15.44 -3.21 0.79
CA PRO A 165 -14.05 -3.26 0.39
C PRO A 165 -13.15 -2.96 1.60
N VAL A 166 -12.41 -3.96 2.08
CA VAL A 166 -11.54 -3.83 3.26
C VAL A 166 -10.08 -3.89 2.81
N VAL A 167 -9.29 -2.90 3.22
CA VAL A 167 -7.84 -2.87 3.03
C VAL A 167 -7.18 -2.83 4.41
N VAL A 168 -6.22 -3.71 4.66
CA VAL A 168 -5.33 -3.57 5.82
C VAL A 168 -4.05 -2.86 5.37
N THR A 169 -3.68 -1.80 6.07
CA THR A 169 -2.38 -1.12 5.93
C THR A 169 -1.66 -1.15 7.27
N GLU A 170 -0.42 -1.62 7.24
CA GLU A 170 0.40 -1.84 8.43
C GLU A 170 1.84 -1.30 8.20
N ASN A 171 2.61 -1.03 9.26
CA ASN A 171 4.02 -0.68 9.21
C ASN A 171 4.81 -1.84 8.61
N ARG A 172 4.63 -3.05 9.19
CA ARG A 172 5.28 -4.27 8.69
C ARG A 172 4.54 -5.53 9.12
N ILE A 173 4.16 -6.34 8.15
CA ILE A 173 3.71 -7.71 8.37
C ILE A 173 4.92 -8.62 8.31
N TYR A 174 5.41 -9.01 9.48
CA TYR A 174 6.62 -9.79 9.63
C TYR A 174 6.31 -11.26 9.93
N LYS A 175 5.87 -11.62 11.13
CA LYS A 175 5.56 -13.01 11.53
C LYS A 175 4.14 -13.44 11.16
N SER A 176 3.20 -12.51 11.06
CA SER A 176 1.76 -12.79 10.91
C SER A 176 1.33 -13.22 9.49
N GLN A 177 2.27 -13.68 8.67
CA GLN A 177 2.05 -14.12 7.28
C GLN A 177 1.01 -15.23 7.19
N ARG A 178 1.09 -16.24 8.05
CA ARG A 178 0.12 -17.34 8.08
C ARG A 178 -1.29 -16.84 8.39
N ALA A 179 -1.39 -15.85 9.28
CA ALA A 179 -2.67 -15.21 9.61
C ALA A 179 -3.19 -14.40 8.41
N VAL A 180 -2.34 -13.67 7.70
CA VAL A 180 -2.69 -13.01 6.42
C VAL A 180 -3.28 -14.00 5.44
N TYR A 181 -2.60 -15.12 5.14
CA TYR A 181 -3.06 -16.06 4.13
C TYR A 181 -4.36 -16.75 4.54
N ALA A 182 -4.47 -17.14 5.81
CA ALA A 182 -5.72 -17.68 6.34
C ALA A 182 -6.87 -16.67 6.25
N ALA A 183 -6.61 -15.39 6.53
CA ALA A 183 -7.61 -14.33 6.41
C ALA A 183 -8.00 -14.07 4.94
N MET A 184 -7.02 -14.05 4.03
CA MET A 184 -7.27 -13.88 2.59
C MET A 184 -8.08 -15.03 1.99
N ALA A 185 -7.76 -16.26 2.37
CA ALA A 185 -8.50 -17.46 1.97
C ALA A 185 -9.94 -17.42 2.50
N ALA A 186 -10.14 -16.91 3.71
CA ALA A 186 -11.45 -16.83 4.35
C ALA A 186 -12.34 -15.69 3.82
N CYS A 187 -11.77 -14.65 3.22
CA CYS A 187 -12.45 -13.39 2.95
C CYS A 187 -12.07 -12.83 1.58
N SER A 188 -12.91 -12.94 0.56
CA SER A 188 -12.61 -12.47 -0.81
C SER A 188 -12.56 -10.94 -0.97
N ASN A 189 -13.16 -10.20 -0.04
CA ASN A 189 -13.19 -8.74 -0.04
C ASN A 189 -12.00 -8.08 0.67
N LEU A 190 -11.15 -8.88 1.34
CA LEU A 190 -9.96 -8.40 2.05
C LEU A 190 -8.79 -8.16 1.10
N ARG A 191 -8.16 -6.99 1.22
CA ARG A 191 -6.95 -6.59 0.48
C ARG A 191 -5.84 -6.16 1.43
N LEU A 192 -4.60 -6.21 0.95
CA LEU A 192 -3.44 -5.63 1.64
C LEU A 192 -2.78 -4.53 0.83
N ASP A 193 -2.29 -3.54 1.57
CA ASP A 193 -1.31 -2.58 1.10
C ASP A 193 0.09 -3.22 1.05
N LEU A 194 0.73 -3.15 -0.13
CA LEU A 194 2.08 -3.65 -0.38
C LEU A 194 3.16 -3.00 0.49
N SER A 195 2.93 -1.78 1.00
CA SER A 195 3.87 -1.10 1.88
C SER A 195 4.23 -1.96 3.10
N ALA A 196 3.33 -2.84 3.56
CA ALA A 196 3.54 -3.71 4.73
C ALA A 196 4.30 -5.02 4.42
N LEU A 197 4.47 -5.40 3.15
CA LEU A 197 4.87 -6.76 2.72
C LEU A 197 6.33 -6.87 2.25
N TRP A 198 7.30 -6.75 3.14
CA TRP A 198 8.71 -6.55 2.76
C TRP A 198 9.52 -7.79 2.35
N LEU A 199 8.91 -8.96 2.12
CA LEU A 199 9.70 -10.16 1.80
C LEU A 199 9.67 -10.51 0.32
N HIS A 200 10.80 -11.07 -0.13
CA HIS A 200 11.01 -11.64 -1.45
C HIS A 200 9.88 -12.62 -1.84
N ARG A 201 9.49 -12.59 -3.11
CA ARG A 201 8.47 -13.44 -3.75
C ARG A 201 7.03 -13.37 -3.21
N ARG A 202 6.74 -12.46 -2.28
CA ARG A 202 5.40 -12.37 -1.68
C ARG A 202 4.33 -11.86 -2.65
N ILE A 203 4.68 -10.96 -3.57
CA ILE A 203 3.71 -10.42 -4.54
C ILE A 203 3.24 -11.56 -5.44
N GLU A 204 4.19 -12.31 -5.98
CA GLU A 204 3.99 -13.47 -6.86
C GLU A 204 3.19 -14.56 -6.17
N PHE A 205 3.55 -14.90 -4.92
CA PHE A 205 2.79 -15.87 -4.13
C PHE A 205 1.33 -15.44 -3.96
N ILE A 206 1.08 -14.19 -3.51
CA ILE A 206 -0.29 -13.73 -3.26
C ILE A 206 -1.09 -13.64 -4.56
N CYS A 207 -0.49 -13.16 -5.66
CA CYS A 207 -1.19 -13.11 -6.95
C CYS A 207 -1.58 -14.50 -7.43
N ARG A 208 -0.68 -15.48 -7.33
CA ARG A 208 -0.96 -16.87 -7.73
C ARG A 208 -2.02 -17.55 -6.87
N GLU A 209 -1.94 -17.41 -5.54
CA GLU A 209 -2.82 -18.14 -4.62
C GLU A 209 -4.18 -17.45 -4.39
N PHE A 210 -4.21 -16.12 -4.43
CA PHE A 210 -5.39 -15.34 -4.02
C PHE A 210 -5.89 -14.34 -5.07
N GLY A 211 -5.09 -14.01 -6.08
CA GLY A 211 -5.42 -13.06 -7.14
C GLY A 211 -4.75 -11.68 -6.95
N ALA A 212 -4.35 -11.04 -8.04
CA ALA A 212 -3.73 -9.72 -8.03
C ALA A 212 -4.67 -8.62 -7.52
N GLU A 213 -6.00 -8.80 -7.59
CA GLU A 213 -7.00 -7.87 -7.06
C GLU A 213 -7.01 -7.77 -5.52
N ARG A 214 -6.27 -8.64 -4.85
CA ARG A 214 -6.12 -8.73 -3.38
C ARG A 214 -5.05 -7.79 -2.83
N LEU A 215 -4.34 -7.07 -3.67
CA LEU A 215 -3.26 -6.18 -3.28
C LEU A 215 -3.46 -4.77 -3.86
N VAL A 216 -3.04 -3.77 -3.11
CA VAL A 216 -2.93 -2.39 -3.57
C VAL A 216 -1.52 -1.88 -3.31
N TRP A 217 -0.95 -1.12 -4.24
CA TRP A 217 0.34 -0.50 -4.03
C TRP A 217 0.20 0.76 -3.18
N GLY A 218 0.97 0.85 -2.11
CA GLY A 218 1.07 2.03 -1.24
C GLY A 218 2.51 2.27 -0.80
N SER A 219 2.85 3.52 -0.51
CA SER A 219 4.21 3.90 -0.09
C SER A 219 4.35 4.29 1.37
N GLN A 220 3.29 4.84 1.97
CA GLN A 220 3.33 5.57 3.25
C GLN A 220 4.22 6.81 3.24
N LEU A 221 4.41 7.45 2.08
CA LEU A 221 5.06 8.76 1.98
C LEU A 221 4.34 9.77 2.92
N PRO A 222 5.06 10.64 3.65
CA PRO A 222 6.51 10.82 3.67
C PRO A 222 7.25 9.99 4.72
N GLU A 223 6.55 9.17 5.50
CA GLU A 223 7.19 8.38 6.56
C GLU A 223 8.15 7.33 6.02
N ARG A 224 7.92 6.92 4.77
CA ARG A 224 8.69 5.89 4.09
C ARG A 224 9.04 6.33 2.68
N ASN A 225 10.16 5.80 2.21
CA ASN A 225 10.62 6.03 0.85
C ASN A 225 9.85 5.13 -0.12
N PRO A 226 9.15 5.70 -1.13
CA PRO A 226 8.41 4.92 -2.13
C PRO A 226 9.26 3.97 -2.97
N GLY A 227 10.57 4.23 -3.07
CA GLY A 227 11.50 3.40 -3.85
C GLY A 227 11.47 1.93 -3.44
N VAL A 228 11.35 1.61 -2.15
CA VAL A 228 11.33 0.22 -1.68
C VAL A 228 10.12 -0.56 -2.22
N PRO A 229 8.86 -0.17 -1.94
CA PRO A 229 7.71 -0.89 -2.48
C PRO A 229 7.56 -0.73 -4.00
N LEU A 230 8.05 0.35 -4.61
CA LEU A 230 8.07 0.45 -6.09
C LEU A 230 9.01 -0.57 -6.70
N MET A 231 10.24 -0.69 -6.21
CA MET A 231 11.21 -1.64 -6.73
C MET A 231 10.70 -3.08 -6.57
N GLN A 232 10.11 -3.40 -5.42
CA GLN A 232 9.51 -4.71 -5.18
C GLN A 232 8.41 -5.03 -6.21
N LEU A 233 7.54 -4.07 -6.52
CA LEU A 233 6.47 -4.27 -7.51
C LEU A 233 7.02 -4.30 -8.95
N ASN A 234 7.84 -3.32 -9.31
CA ASN A 234 8.33 -3.10 -10.67
C ASN A 234 9.18 -4.25 -11.20
N TYR A 235 9.89 -4.91 -10.30
CA TYR A 235 10.74 -6.05 -10.61
C TYR A 235 10.19 -7.35 -10.00
N SER A 236 8.89 -7.40 -9.70
CA SER A 236 8.22 -8.69 -9.48
C SER A 236 8.12 -9.48 -10.79
N GLU A 237 7.89 -10.78 -10.69
CA GLU A 237 7.71 -11.68 -11.85
C GLU A 237 6.22 -11.91 -12.20
N VAL A 238 5.35 -10.98 -11.82
CA VAL A 238 3.91 -11.03 -12.18
C VAL A 238 3.68 -10.65 -13.65
N ALA A 239 2.54 -11.06 -14.21
CA ALA A 239 2.19 -10.72 -15.58
C ALA A 239 2.00 -9.19 -15.76
N PRO A 240 2.24 -8.62 -16.96
CA PRO A 240 2.07 -7.19 -17.20
C PRO A 240 0.68 -6.63 -16.82
N GLU A 241 -0.37 -7.43 -17.00
CA GLU A 241 -1.74 -7.08 -16.65
C GLU A 241 -1.95 -7.05 -15.12
N GLU A 242 -1.37 -8.00 -14.40
CA GLU A 242 -1.36 -8.02 -12.93
C GLU A 242 -0.58 -6.82 -12.39
N LEU A 243 0.58 -6.52 -12.97
CA LEU A 243 1.37 -5.35 -12.61
C LEU A 243 0.58 -4.05 -12.76
N ALA A 244 -0.20 -3.91 -13.83
CA ALA A 244 -1.07 -2.74 -14.04
C ALA A 244 -2.19 -2.65 -12.99
N LEU A 245 -2.79 -3.78 -12.60
CA LEU A 245 -3.79 -3.84 -11.53
C LEU A 245 -3.18 -3.42 -10.19
N LEU A 246 -2.05 -4.00 -9.82
CA LEU A 246 -1.35 -3.75 -8.56
C LEU A 246 -0.86 -2.30 -8.45
N ALA A 247 -0.25 -1.78 -9.52
CA ALA A 247 0.33 -0.44 -9.56
C ALA A 247 -0.71 0.67 -9.32
N GLY A 248 -1.96 0.46 -9.72
CA GLY A 248 -3.02 1.41 -9.41
C GLY A 248 -4.40 1.09 -9.97
N GLY A 249 -4.55 0.09 -10.84
CA GLY A 249 -5.86 -0.32 -11.33
C GLY A 249 -6.82 -0.73 -10.20
N ASN A 250 -6.32 -1.45 -9.20
CA ASN A 250 -7.11 -1.84 -8.03
C ASN A 250 -7.57 -0.63 -7.20
N MET A 251 -6.68 0.34 -6.97
CA MET A 251 -7.06 1.56 -6.26
C MET A 251 -8.12 2.36 -7.02
N ARG A 252 -7.95 2.57 -8.32
CA ARG A 252 -8.95 3.30 -9.12
C ARG A 252 -10.32 2.60 -9.12
N ARG A 253 -10.34 1.26 -9.16
CA ARG A 253 -11.57 0.47 -9.01
C ARG A 253 -12.21 0.64 -7.63
N LEU A 254 -11.40 0.68 -6.56
CA LEU A 254 -11.93 0.91 -5.21
C LEU A 254 -12.55 2.30 -5.10
N LEU A 255 -11.87 3.34 -5.58
CA LEU A 255 -12.31 4.73 -5.44
C LEU A 255 -13.47 5.10 -6.37
N SER A 256 -13.81 4.25 -7.36
CA SER A 256 -14.95 4.51 -8.27
C SER A 256 -16.33 4.41 -7.62
N TRP A 257 -16.42 4.01 -6.34
CA TRP A 257 -17.67 4.10 -5.56
C TRP A 257 -18.18 5.55 -5.48
N ASN A 258 -17.26 6.52 -5.53
CA ASN A 258 -17.57 7.94 -5.48
C ASN A 258 -17.35 8.57 -6.86
N PRO A 259 -18.43 8.91 -7.60
CA PRO A 259 -18.31 9.48 -8.95
C PRO A 259 -17.69 10.89 -8.98
N ALA A 260 -17.54 11.54 -7.82
CA ALA A 260 -16.84 12.83 -7.70
C ALA A 260 -15.30 12.69 -7.73
N VAL A 261 -14.75 11.48 -7.50
CA VAL A 261 -13.32 11.22 -7.66
C VAL A 261 -12.96 11.23 -9.16
N LYS A 262 -11.99 12.06 -9.55
CA LYS A 262 -11.56 12.23 -10.95
C LYS A 262 -10.11 11.81 -11.12
N PHE A 263 -9.90 10.66 -11.74
CA PHE A 263 -8.54 10.13 -11.96
C PHE A 263 -7.79 10.93 -13.02
N VAL A 264 -6.50 11.12 -12.80
CA VAL A 264 -5.58 11.82 -13.73
C VAL A 264 -4.97 10.85 -14.74
N ALA A 265 -4.80 9.57 -14.38
CA ALA A 265 -4.34 8.55 -15.31
C ALA A 265 -5.48 7.57 -15.66
N GLU A 266 -5.87 7.53 -16.94
CA GLU A 266 -6.86 6.58 -17.45
C GLU A 266 -6.19 5.25 -17.80
N ASN A 267 -6.39 4.22 -16.98
CA ASN A 267 -6.15 2.81 -17.31
C ASN A 267 -6.99 1.90 -16.39
N VAL A 268 -8.28 2.18 -16.25
CA VAL A 268 -9.19 1.27 -15.53
C VAL A 268 -9.78 0.28 -16.55
N PRO A 269 -9.36 -1.00 -16.58
CA PRO A 269 -10.10 -2.00 -17.34
C PRO A 269 -11.51 -2.10 -16.75
N SER A 270 -12.50 -1.79 -17.59
CA SER A 270 -13.92 -1.92 -17.26
C SER A 270 -14.24 -3.38 -16.89
N PRO A 271 -15.10 -3.65 -15.89
CA PRO A 271 -15.49 -5.02 -15.50
C PRO A 271 -16.06 -5.85 -16.66
N ASP A 272 -16.67 -5.17 -17.65
CA ASP A 272 -17.43 -5.80 -18.73
C ASP A 272 -16.69 -5.80 -20.08
N GLY A 273 -15.40 -5.49 -20.14
CA GLY A 273 -14.63 -5.46 -21.40
C GLY A 273 -15.05 -4.38 -22.42
N ALA A 274 -16.09 -3.60 -22.11
CA ALA A 274 -16.54 -2.49 -22.95
C ALA A 274 -15.67 -1.25 -22.71
N ARG A 275 -14.90 -0.86 -23.74
CA ARG A 275 -14.22 0.44 -23.79
C ARG A 275 -15.29 1.54 -23.79
N SER A 276 -15.33 2.37 -22.74
CA SER A 276 -16.16 3.58 -22.72
C SER A 276 -15.64 4.56 -23.79
N HIS A 277 -16.53 5.00 -24.68
CA HIS A 277 -16.21 5.86 -25.82
C HIS A 277 -16.32 7.36 -25.54
N THR A 278 -16.29 7.79 -24.27
CA THR A 278 -16.23 9.22 -23.91
C THR A 278 -14.85 9.55 -23.33
N CYS A 279 -13.82 9.37 -24.16
CA CYS A 279 -12.44 9.67 -23.83
C CYS A 279 -12.21 11.18 -24.00
N THR A 280 -12.11 11.91 -22.89
CA THR A 280 -11.56 13.27 -22.93
C THR A 280 -10.05 13.11 -22.89
N SER A 281 -9.38 13.51 -23.96
CA SER A 281 -7.95 13.35 -24.20
C SER A 281 -7.08 13.49 -22.94
N VAL A 282 -6.33 12.43 -22.63
CA VAL A 282 -5.23 12.41 -21.67
C VAL A 282 -4.33 13.63 -21.91
N ARG A 283 -4.29 14.58 -20.96
CA ARG A 283 -3.08 15.41 -20.83
C ARG A 283 -2.03 14.47 -20.28
N SER A 284 -1.11 14.02 -21.12
CA SER A 284 0.04 13.22 -20.68
C SER A 284 0.68 13.93 -19.48
N LEU A 285 0.60 13.33 -18.29
CA LEU A 285 1.29 13.85 -17.12
C LEU A 285 2.78 13.78 -17.44
N ILE A 286 3.42 14.93 -17.62
CA ILE A 286 4.86 14.99 -17.93
C ILE A 286 5.59 15.13 -16.62
N PHE A 287 6.25 14.05 -16.20
CA PHE A 287 7.16 14.10 -15.07
C PHE A 287 8.47 14.84 -15.43
N PRO A 288 9.19 15.40 -14.44
CA PRO A 288 10.53 15.92 -14.64
C PRO A 288 11.48 14.89 -15.26
N PRO A 289 12.52 15.33 -16.00
CA PRO A 289 13.51 14.43 -16.56
C PRO A 289 14.20 13.63 -15.45
N PRO A 290 14.58 12.35 -15.69
CA PRO A 290 15.36 11.59 -14.73
C PRO A 290 16.71 12.27 -14.45
N LEU A 291 17.07 12.34 -13.16
CA LEU A 291 18.34 12.85 -12.64
C LEU A 291 19.59 12.24 -13.32
N ASP A 292 19.59 10.93 -13.54
CA ASP A 292 20.70 10.18 -14.10
C ASP A 292 20.21 8.88 -14.79
N PRO A 293 21.09 8.08 -15.43
CA PRO A 293 20.71 6.83 -16.08
C PRO A 293 20.11 5.77 -15.15
N LEU A 294 20.57 5.66 -13.89
CA LEU A 294 20.07 4.67 -12.94
C LEU A 294 18.66 5.04 -12.47
N HIS A 295 18.44 6.31 -12.16
CA HIS A 295 17.14 6.84 -11.83
C HIS A 295 16.14 6.67 -12.99
N ARG A 296 16.61 6.86 -14.23
CA ARG A 296 15.82 6.53 -15.43
C ARG A 296 15.45 5.05 -15.47
N ALA A 297 16.42 4.17 -15.23
CA ALA A 297 16.18 2.73 -15.25
C ALA A 297 15.12 2.32 -14.22
N ALA A 298 15.21 2.83 -12.98
CA ALA A 298 14.24 2.59 -11.93
C ALA A 298 12.83 3.10 -12.31
N ARG A 299 12.70 4.36 -12.76
CA ARG A 299 11.40 4.95 -13.12
C ARG A 299 10.73 4.30 -14.32
N GLU A 300 11.52 3.91 -15.32
CA GLU A 300 11.03 3.31 -16.56
C GLU A 300 10.97 1.77 -16.49
N ARG A 301 11.28 1.16 -15.33
CA ARG A 301 11.35 -0.30 -15.13
C ARG A 301 12.28 -1.00 -16.12
N ARG A 302 13.41 -0.37 -16.43
CA ARG A 302 14.42 -0.97 -17.32
C ARG A 302 15.19 -2.05 -16.57
N PRO A 303 15.71 -3.07 -17.27
CA PRO A 303 16.58 -4.06 -16.64
C PRO A 303 17.78 -3.40 -15.95
N LEU A 304 18.10 -3.89 -14.75
CA LEU A 304 19.29 -3.47 -13.99
C LEU A 304 20.47 -4.44 -14.18
N ALA A 305 20.33 -5.46 -15.03
CA ALA A 305 21.32 -6.51 -15.25
C ALA A 305 22.71 -6.00 -15.70
N ASN A 306 22.80 -4.77 -16.22
CA ASN A 306 24.06 -4.16 -16.64
C ASN A 306 24.71 -3.29 -15.54
N GLU A 307 24.03 -3.10 -14.41
CA GLU A 307 24.60 -2.43 -13.25
C GLU A 307 25.68 -3.32 -12.60
N LEU A 308 26.53 -2.71 -11.78
CA LEU A 308 27.66 -3.36 -11.12
C LEU A 308 27.56 -3.21 -9.60
N PHE A 309 26.45 -3.67 -9.04
CA PHE A 309 26.22 -3.60 -7.60
C PHE A 309 27.01 -4.67 -6.84
N TYR A 310 27.49 -4.28 -5.66
CA TYR A 310 28.09 -5.18 -4.67
C TYR A 310 27.21 -5.11 -3.44
N ASP A 311 26.50 -6.21 -3.17
CA ASP A 311 25.59 -6.29 -2.03
C ASP A 311 26.34 -6.80 -0.80
N CYS A 312 26.19 -6.09 0.32
CA CYS A 312 26.83 -6.46 1.58
C CYS A 312 25.93 -7.34 2.46
N HIS A 313 24.69 -7.63 2.04
CA HIS A 313 23.75 -8.37 2.87
C HIS A 313 22.68 -9.12 2.06
N GLY A 314 22.92 -10.41 1.84
CA GLY A 314 21.96 -11.35 1.32
C GLY A 314 21.77 -12.56 2.24
N HIS A 315 20.74 -13.34 1.94
CA HIS A 315 20.43 -14.53 2.71
C HIS A 315 20.28 -15.77 1.83
N ILE A 316 20.80 -16.89 2.31
CA ILE A 316 20.54 -18.23 1.77
C ILE A 316 19.82 -19.07 2.82
N GLY A 317 19.30 -20.22 2.42
CA GLY A 317 18.60 -21.12 3.32
C GLY A 317 17.12 -20.72 3.53
N TRP A 318 16.51 -21.30 4.55
CA TRP A 318 15.06 -21.44 4.66
C TRP A 318 14.65 -21.30 6.11
N CYS A 319 13.80 -20.31 6.41
CA CYS A 319 13.33 -20.10 7.78
C CYS A 319 11.82 -19.90 7.84
N SER A 320 11.19 -20.53 8.83
CA SER A 320 9.73 -20.52 9.04
C SER A 320 9.07 -19.13 9.20
N PRO A 321 9.75 -18.08 9.69
CA PRO A 321 9.29 -16.70 9.64
C PRO A 321 9.37 -16.06 8.25
N HIS A 322 9.82 -16.76 7.20
CA HIS A 322 9.98 -16.26 5.83
C HIS A 322 9.37 -17.24 4.82
N HIS A 323 8.11 -17.66 5.03
CA HIS A 323 7.54 -18.90 4.46
C HIS A 323 7.59 -19.06 2.93
N VAL A 324 7.73 -17.99 2.14
CA VAL A 324 7.81 -18.07 0.66
C VAL A 324 9.22 -18.42 0.19
N VAL A 325 10.24 -18.02 0.94
CA VAL A 325 11.63 -18.09 0.49
C VAL A 325 12.09 -19.54 0.58
N GLN A 326 12.22 -20.16 -0.59
CA GLN A 326 12.70 -21.54 -0.79
C GLN A 326 13.63 -21.60 -2.01
N ASP A 327 14.34 -20.50 -2.25
CA ASP A 327 15.16 -20.32 -3.45
C ASP A 327 16.42 -21.16 -3.37
N THR A 328 16.71 -21.88 -4.45
CA THR A 328 18.02 -22.55 -4.59
C THR A 328 19.11 -21.50 -4.83
N LEU A 329 20.37 -21.86 -4.60
CA LEU A 329 21.50 -20.98 -4.94
C LEU A 329 21.45 -20.51 -6.41
N GLY A 330 21.05 -21.40 -7.32
CA GLY A 330 20.87 -21.04 -8.73
C GLY A 330 19.75 -20.02 -8.96
N ASP A 331 18.69 -20.04 -8.16
CA ASP A 331 17.61 -19.04 -8.23
C ASP A 331 18.10 -17.69 -7.72
N ILE A 332 18.85 -17.68 -6.62
CA ILE A 332 19.46 -16.48 -6.05
C ILE A 332 20.44 -15.85 -7.04
N VAL A 333 21.31 -16.64 -7.69
CA VAL A 333 22.23 -16.15 -8.72
C VAL A 333 21.47 -15.54 -9.91
N ARG A 334 20.37 -16.16 -10.36
CA ARG A 334 19.54 -15.57 -11.44
C ARG A 334 18.91 -14.25 -11.04
N GLU A 335 18.46 -14.14 -9.78
CA GLU A 335 17.93 -12.88 -9.26
C GLU A 335 19.02 -11.81 -9.15
N MET A 336 20.22 -12.18 -8.68
CA MET A 336 21.40 -11.30 -8.67
C MET A 336 21.73 -10.79 -10.08
N ASP A 337 21.79 -11.68 -11.07
CA ASP A 337 22.06 -11.32 -12.48
C ASP A 337 21.00 -10.36 -13.02
N ARG A 338 19.72 -10.57 -12.69
CA ARG A 338 18.61 -9.71 -13.09
C ARG A 338 18.76 -8.28 -12.57
N PHE A 339 19.29 -8.12 -11.36
CA PHE A 339 19.49 -6.84 -10.69
C PHE A 339 20.89 -6.24 -10.87
N GLY A 340 21.79 -6.89 -11.59
CA GLY A 340 23.17 -6.41 -11.76
C GLY A 340 24.00 -6.53 -10.49
N VAL A 341 23.65 -7.45 -9.59
CA VAL A 341 24.42 -7.74 -8.37
C VAL A 341 25.54 -8.71 -8.74
N ARG A 342 26.78 -8.24 -8.64
CA ARG A 342 27.98 -9.00 -9.06
C ARG A 342 28.54 -9.87 -7.96
N VAL A 343 28.43 -9.39 -6.73
CA VAL A 343 28.91 -10.04 -5.51
C VAL A 343 27.91 -9.76 -4.42
N CYS A 344 27.63 -10.76 -3.60
CA CYS A 344 26.78 -10.63 -2.43
C CYS A 344 27.46 -11.30 -1.23
N CYS A 345 27.53 -10.61 -0.09
CA CYS A 345 27.83 -11.26 1.18
C CYS A 345 26.57 -11.98 1.66
N VAL A 346 26.63 -13.31 1.75
CA VAL A 346 25.47 -14.14 2.13
C VAL A 346 25.58 -14.65 3.56
N PHE A 347 24.42 -14.77 4.22
CA PHE A 347 24.27 -15.31 5.57
C PHE A 347 23.13 -16.35 5.57
N GLY A 348 23.27 -17.47 6.27
CA GLY A 348 22.16 -18.42 6.38
C GLY A 348 21.03 -17.91 7.27
N LEU A 349 19.77 -18.02 6.82
CA LEU A 349 18.61 -17.56 7.58
C LEU A 349 18.46 -18.32 8.91
N GLU A 350 18.73 -19.61 8.91
CA GLU A 350 18.59 -20.47 10.09
C GLU A 350 19.54 -20.07 11.22
N GLY A 351 20.72 -19.53 10.89
CA GLY A 351 21.66 -19.00 11.88
C GLY A 351 21.28 -17.61 12.38
N VAL A 352 20.70 -16.77 11.53
CA VAL A 352 20.16 -15.47 11.95
C VAL A 352 19.08 -15.63 13.03
N PHE A 353 18.28 -16.69 12.96
CA PHE A 353 17.18 -16.94 13.89
C PHE A 353 17.44 -18.04 14.91
N SER A 354 18.51 -18.83 14.78
CA SER A 354 18.78 -19.98 15.64
C SER A 354 20.28 -20.32 15.71
N ASP A 355 20.72 -21.40 15.06
CA ASP A 355 22.05 -21.98 15.23
C ASP A 355 23.00 -21.43 14.16
N GLU A 356 23.84 -20.48 14.55
CA GLU A 356 24.79 -19.85 13.66
C GLU A 356 25.86 -20.82 13.16
N THR A 357 26.22 -21.84 13.95
CA THR A 357 27.26 -22.81 13.58
C THR A 357 26.77 -23.65 12.41
N TYR A 358 25.53 -24.14 12.49
CA TYR A 358 24.90 -24.91 11.43
C TYR A 358 24.95 -24.20 10.07
N THR A 359 24.60 -22.91 10.02
CA THR A 359 24.58 -22.17 8.76
C THR A 359 25.93 -21.61 8.34
N ASN A 360 26.85 -21.37 9.27
CA ASN A 360 28.19 -20.88 8.91
C ASN A 360 28.95 -21.94 8.12
N ASP A 361 28.79 -23.22 8.48
CA ASP A 361 29.36 -24.35 7.73
C ASP A 361 28.74 -24.44 6.32
N GLU A 362 27.44 -24.20 6.18
CA GLU A 362 26.74 -24.19 4.88
C GLU A 362 27.17 -23.01 3.98
N VAL A 363 27.36 -21.81 4.55
CA VAL A 363 27.83 -20.63 3.82
C VAL A 363 29.30 -20.77 3.39
N ALA A 364 30.12 -21.48 4.18
CA ALA A 364 31.54 -21.67 3.91
C ALA A 364 31.82 -22.73 2.82
N ALA A 365 30.90 -23.67 2.62
CA ALA A 365 30.97 -24.74 1.62
C ALA A 365 30.62 -24.24 0.21
#